data_AF-A0A1A8PK36-F1
#
_entry.id   AF-A0A1A8PK36-F1
#
_cell.length_a   1.000
_cell.length_b   1.000
_cell.length_c   1.000
_cell.angle_alpha   90.00
_cell.angle_beta   90.00
_cell.angle_gamma   90.00
#
_symmetry.space_group_name_H-M   'P 1'
#
loop_
_entity.id
_entity.type
_entity.pdbx_description
1 polymer ?
#
loop_
_entity_poly.entity_id
_entity_poly.type
_entity_poly.pdbx_seq_one_letter_code
_entity_poly.pdbx_strand_id
1 'polypeptide(L)'
;EHPKSLTDNYNKLLELDREQGVVVVCGSVYQGFCELRKMGNVSEIAVEFPPQGEKTVFPSMLNIAANHPNASTVGLIFRSHGGN
;
A
#
# COMPACT_ATOMS: atom_id res chain seq x y z
N GLU A 1 -1.48 -18.48 19.41
CA GLU A 1 -1.04 -17.80 18.16
C GLU A 1 -1.39 -18.66 16.96
N HIS A 2 -1.56 -18.06 15.79
CA HIS A 2 -1.83 -18.81 14.55
C HIS A 2 -0.53 -19.29 13.91
N PRO A 3 -0.50 -20.50 13.32
CA PRO A 3 0.68 -21.01 12.61
C PRO A 3 1.05 -20.09 11.45
N LYS A 4 2.35 -19.84 11.27
CA LYS A 4 2.92 -18.99 10.22
C LYS A 4 3.84 -19.82 9.33
N SER A 5 3.90 -19.49 8.05
CA SER A 5 4.81 -20.12 7.10
C SER A 5 5.45 -19.06 6.22
N LEU A 6 6.61 -19.39 5.64
CA LEU A 6 7.23 -18.53 4.64
C LEU A 6 6.26 -18.43 3.46
N THR A 7 5.90 -17.19 3.11
CA THR A 7 4.87 -16.91 2.10
C THR A 7 5.41 -15.88 1.14
N ASP A 8 5.32 -16.15 -0.16
CA ASP A 8 5.69 -15.20 -1.19
C ASP A 8 4.79 -13.96 -1.12
N ASN A 9 5.41 -12.79 -1.23
CA ASN A 9 4.71 -11.52 -1.31
C ASN A 9 4.54 -11.09 -2.77
N TYR A 10 3.37 -11.37 -3.33
CA TYR A 10 3.04 -11.00 -4.70
C TYR A 10 2.63 -9.52 -4.75
N ASN A 11 3.17 -8.79 -5.73
CA ASN A 11 2.67 -7.45 -6.02
C ASN A 11 1.21 -7.55 -6.51
N LYS A 12 0.31 -6.83 -5.85
CA LYS A 12 -1.13 -6.78 -6.13
C LYS A 12 -1.57 -5.47 -6.77
N LEU A 13 -0.80 -4.40 -6.53
CA LEU A 13 -0.99 -3.10 -7.16
C LEU A 13 0.37 -2.43 -7.28
N LEU A 14 0.62 -1.82 -8.44
CA LEU A 14 1.77 -0.97 -8.71
C LEU A 14 1.26 0.21 -9.52
N GLU A 15 1.04 1.34 -8.86
CA GLU A 15 0.42 2.51 -9.47
C GLU A 15 1.27 3.76 -9.20
N LEU A 16 1.46 4.59 -10.23
CA LEU A 16 2.29 5.79 -10.16
C LEU A 16 1.42 7.03 -9.92
N ASP A 17 1.65 7.75 -8.83
CA ASP A 17 1.18 9.13 -8.68
C ASP A 17 2.33 10.08 -9.02
N ARG A 18 2.38 10.49 -10.30
CA ARG A 18 3.44 11.36 -10.81
C ARG A 18 3.36 12.78 -10.25
N GLU A 19 2.18 13.24 -9.87
CA GLU A 19 1.96 14.59 -9.36
C GLU A 19 2.48 14.70 -7.93
N GLN A 20 2.22 13.69 -7.11
CA GLN A 20 2.74 13.60 -5.74
C GLN A 20 4.18 13.04 -5.67
N GLY A 21 4.70 12.48 -6.77
CA GLY A 21 6.05 11.92 -6.83
C GLY A 21 6.20 10.59 -6.07
N VAL A 22 5.12 9.83 -5.94
CA VAL A 22 5.08 8.56 -5.19
C VAL A 22 4.63 7.38 -6.06
N VAL A 23 4.98 6.18 -5.60
CA VAL A 23 4.48 4.91 -6.13
C VAL A 23 3.68 4.23 -5.04
N VAL A 24 2.43 3.87 -5.34
CA VAL A 24 1.61 3.01 -4.50
C VAL A 24 1.98 1.56 -4.81
N VAL A 25 2.46 0.83 -3.81
CA VAL A 25 2.87 -0.57 -3.94
C VAL A 25 2.10 -1.41 -2.93
N CYS A 26 1.32 -2.37 -3.40
CA CYS A 26 0.57 -3.26 -2.51
C CYS A 26 1.02 -4.71 -2.66
N GLY A 27 1.17 -5.41 -1.54
CA GLY A 27 1.54 -6.82 -1.46
C GLY A 27 0.36 -7.74 -1.17
N SER A 28 0.57 -9.05 -1.27
CA SER A 28 -0.43 -10.08 -0.90
C SER A 28 -0.35 -10.49 0.56
N VAL A 29 0.82 -10.38 1.18
CA VAL A 29 1.01 -10.69 2.61
C VAL A 29 0.47 -9.56 3.49
N TYR A 30 0.40 -9.79 4.80
CA TYR A 30 -0.10 -8.82 5.78
C TYR A 30 -1.48 -8.23 5.40
N GLN A 31 -2.39 -9.09 4.93
CA GLN A 31 -3.77 -8.72 4.59
C GLN A 31 -3.88 -7.67 3.47
N GLY A 32 -2.97 -7.69 2.50
CA GLY A 32 -3.07 -6.80 1.35
C GLY A 32 -2.47 -5.42 1.59
N PHE A 33 -1.39 -5.36 2.38
CA PHE A 33 -0.80 -4.10 2.82
C PHE A 33 -0.20 -3.28 1.68
N CYS A 34 -0.39 -1.96 1.72
CA CYS A 34 0.18 -1.02 0.77
C CYS A 34 1.17 -0.06 1.42
N GLU A 35 2.19 0.31 0.66
CA GLU A 35 3.18 1.31 1.00
C GLU A 35 3.19 2.42 -0.05
N LEU A 36 3.51 3.64 0.40
CA LEU A 36 3.88 4.73 -0.49
C LEU A 36 5.40 4.81 -0.55
N ARG A 37 5.95 4.59 -1.74
CA ARG A 37 7.40 4.62 -2.01
C ARG A 37 7.77 5.84 -2.85
N LYS A 38 9.02 6.30 -2.76
CA LYS A 38 9.45 7.43 -3.60
C LYS A 38 9.57 7.00 -5.05
N MET A 39 9.03 7.80 -5.97
CA MET A 39 9.10 7.50 -7.40
C MET A 39 10.54 7.51 -7.96
N GLY A 40 11.42 8.36 -7.40
CA GLY A 40 12.83 8.41 -7.81
C GLY A 40 13.69 7.26 -7.27
N ASN A 41 13.30 6.65 -6.15
CA ASN A 41 13.99 5.52 -5.54
C ASN A 41 12.99 4.67 -4.74
N VAL A 42 12.51 3.58 -5.32
CA VAL A 42 11.46 2.73 -4.72
C VAL A 42 11.90 2.02 -3.44
N SER A 43 13.21 1.94 -3.18
CA SER A 43 13.76 1.42 -1.93
C SER A 43 13.46 2.35 -0.74
N GLU A 44 13.17 3.63 -1.00
CA GLU A 44 12.85 4.62 0.02
C GLU A 44 11.34 4.73 0.24
N ILE A 45 10.93 4.74 1.51
CA ILE A 45 9.54 5.03 1.92
C ILE A 45 9.29 6.53 1.71
N ALA A 46 8.17 6.86 1.06
CA ALA A 46 7.74 8.24 0.87
C ALA A 46 6.96 8.76 2.09
N VAL A 47 6.12 7.91 2.68
CA VAL A 47 5.31 8.23 3.87
C VAL A 47 5.30 7.03 4.81
N GLU A 48 5.71 7.24 6.06
CA GLU A 48 5.63 6.21 7.11
C GLU A 48 4.21 6.14 7.68
N PHE A 49 3.68 4.92 7.78
CA PHE A 49 2.39 4.64 8.40
C PHE A 49 2.53 3.52 9.45
N PRO A 50 2.09 3.73 10.70
CA PRO A 50 1.66 4.99 11.31
C PRO A 50 2.74 6.09 11.27
N PRO A 51 2.37 7.38 11.29
CA PRO A 51 3.30 8.44 11.66
C PRO A 51 3.93 8.15 13.02
N GLN A 52 5.23 8.43 13.16
CA GLN A 52 5.93 8.23 14.43
C GLN A 52 5.25 9.03 15.54
N GLY A 53 4.78 8.33 16.58
CA GLY A 53 4.12 8.92 17.74
C GLY A 53 2.60 8.70 17.83
N GLU A 54 1.96 8.22 16.76
CA GLU A 54 0.54 7.86 16.79
C GLU A 54 0.34 6.42 17.28
N LYS A 55 -0.31 6.26 18.44
CA LYS A 55 -0.54 4.95 19.08
C LYS A 55 -1.77 4.20 18.55
N THR A 56 -2.60 4.85 17.75
CA THR A 56 -3.90 4.29 17.31
C THR A 56 -4.14 4.57 15.84
N VAL A 57 -3.55 3.75 14.98
CA VAL A 57 -4.01 3.65 13.59
C VAL A 57 -4.89 2.41 13.51
N PHE A 58 -6.16 2.60 13.15
CA PHE A 58 -7.06 1.48 12.92
C PHE A 58 -6.50 0.63 11.77
N PRO A 59 -6.22 -0.67 12.00
CA PRO A 59 -5.60 -1.55 10.99
C PRO A 59 -6.40 -1.66 9.69
N SER A 60 -7.67 -1.28 9.70
CA SER A 60 -8.56 -1.31 8.53
C SER A 60 -8.15 -0.35 7.41
N MET A 61 -7.37 0.70 7.70
CA MET A 61 -6.86 1.61 6.65
C MET A 61 -5.60 1.06 5.94
N LEU A 62 -5.11 -0.08 6.39
CA LEU A 62 -3.83 -0.64 5.93
C LEU A 62 -3.99 -1.95 5.16
N ASN A 63 -5.18 -2.57 5.19
CA ASN A 63 -5.50 -3.80 4.48
C ASN A 63 -6.30 -3.46 3.22
N ILE A 64 -5.61 -3.19 2.10
CA ILE A 64 -6.22 -2.54 0.93
C ILE A 64 -6.41 -3.52 -0.24
N ALA A 65 -5.37 -4.29 -0.57
CA ALA A 65 -5.38 -5.17 -1.73
C ALA A 65 -5.90 -6.58 -1.40
N ALA A 66 -6.26 -7.35 -2.43
CA ALA A 66 -6.55 -8.76 -2.27
C ALA A 66 -5.31 -9.51 -1.74
N ASN A 67 -5.45 -10.20 -0.61
CA ASN A 67 -4.38 -10.90 0.09
C ASN A 67 -4.09 -12.33 -0.44
N HIS A 68 -4.52 -12.63 -1.67
CA HIS A 68 -4.42 -13.96 -2.27
C HIS A 68 -3.68 -13.87 -3.62
N PRO A 69 -2.77 -14.81 -3.93
CA PRO A 69 -2.00 -14.78 -5.19
C PRO A 69 -2.90 -14.66 -6.42
N ASN A 70 -3.99 -15.42 -6.46
CA ASN A 70 -4.88 -15.50 -7.63
C ASN A 70 -6.07 -14.52 -7.62
N ALA A 71 -6.21 -13.67 -6.59
CA ALA A 71 -7.30 -12.69 -6.54
C ALA A 71 -6.80 -11.34 -7.06
N SER A 72 -7.49 -10.72 -8.02
CA SER A 72 -7.03 -9.47 -8.62
C SER A 72 -7.39 -8.24 -7.78
N THR A 73 -6.57 -7.20 -7.89
CA THR A 73 -6.85 -5.85 -7.38
C THR A 73 -6.66 -4.88 -8.55
N VAL A 74 -7.51 -3.86 -8.66
CA VAL A 74 -7.35 -2.76 -9.62
C VAL A 74 -7.45 -1.45 -8.85
N GLY A 75 -6.49 -0.55 -9.07
CA GLY A 75 -6.47 0.79 -8.48
C GLY A 75 -6.72 1.85 -9.56
N LEU A 76 -7.33 2.97 -9.16
CA LEU A 76 -7.53 4.15 -9.98
C LEU A 76 -7.16 5.37 -9.16
N ILE A 77 -6.30 6.23 -9.69
CA ILE A 77 -5.98 7.52 -9.07
C ILE A 77 -6.82 8.59 -9.74
N PHE A 78 -7.71 9.19 -8.96
CA PHE A 78 -8.52 10.31 -9.40
C PHE A 78 -7.94 11.62 -8.91
N ARG A 79 -7.90 12.60 -9.81
CA ARG A 79 -7.62 13.98 -9.45
C ARG A 79 -8.94 14.67 -9.15
N SER A 80 -9.17 14.95 -7.87
CA SER A 80 -10.21 15.92 -7.53
C SER A 80 -9.66 17.30 -7.89
N HIS A 81 -10.26 17.96 -8.90
CA HIS A 81 -10.09 19.41 -9.02
C HIS A 81 -10.82 19.96 -7.80
N GLY A 82 -10.07 20.55 -6.86
CA GLY A 82 -10.56 20.90 -5.51
C GLY A 82 -12.04 21.25 -5.49
N GLY A 83 -12.81 20.51 -4.68
CA GLY A 83 -14.21 20.84 -4.46
C GLY A 83 -14.30 22.28 -3.98
N ASN A 84 -14.93 23.14 -4.79
CA ASN A 84 -15.30 24.49 -4.39
C ASN A 84 -16.32 24.43 -3.25
#